data_AF-A0A428TM93-F1
#
_entry.id   AF-A0A428TM93-F1
#
_cell.length_a   1.000
_cell.length_b   1.000
_cell.length_c   1.000
_cell.angle_alpha   90.00
_cell.angle_beta   90.00
_cell.angle_gamma   90.00
#
_symmetry.space_group_name_H-M   'P 1'
#
loop_
_entity.id
_entity.type
_entity.pdbx_description
1 polymer ?
#
loop_
_entity_poly.entity_id
_entity_poly.type
_entity_poly.pdbx_seq_one_letter_code
_entity_poly.pdbx_strand_id
1 'polypeptide(L)'
;MCSYMSTLPSWQDQPSFERLRVTILTAIAFLYAGRNHAGYLWMNEAVPCCRDLELYKRDTYKGLDMVDTELRKRVFWLLFIAQVHSRVNDLIPSCGLHFCPRQTDWEFLLPKELSDEELSDESAHSATGGTPLISGYVALVKLYLSVLDHLDEFFPSTSRPHILSHGGVAARVLPTIESYSNQIEILSAFPMLDSLLQVIQRLNTVADQLPEPLKLPLGTGGVRHSEDHPASVLQQNHQFHSMSANIYMTVIYLQSVMLEVCLDKWQNRSRELSRECEDYSVPIDEAVSAHLWSIKASLGEMLVGVLTCLSGPDLESNGQSMIVKLRQVASTFLYPDGNSKDPNFNFINSFVSRQCLDKALSVLIEIDYLVVKN
;
A
#
# COMPACT_ATOMS: atom_id res chain seq x y z
N MET A 1 -14.94 -2.70 -31.83
CA MET A 1 -13.99 -1.62 -31.50
C MET A 1 -12.63 -1.76 -32.17
N CYS A 2 -12.14 -2.96 -32.53
CA CYS A 2 -10.83 -3.13 -33.19
C CYS A 2 -10.71 -2.65 -34.66
N SER A 3 -11.79 -2.16 -35.29
CA SER A 3 -11.78 -1.79 -36.72
C SER A 3 -11.25 -0.36 -36.97
N TYR A 4 -11.51 0.58 -36.06
CA TYR A 4 -11.11 1.99 -36.24
C TYR A 4 -9.63 2.26 -35.96
N MET A 5 -8.92 1.35 -35.29
CA MET A 5 -7.49 1.54 -34.95
C MET A 5 -6.54 1.10 -36.08
N SER A 6 -7.06 0.60 -37.21
CA SER A 6 -6.25 -0.10 -38.22
C SER A 6 -5.82 0.73 -39.44
N THR A 7 -6.24 1.99 -39.57
CA THR A 7 -6.16 2.72 -40.85
C THR A 7 -5.04 3.75 -40.99
N LEU A 8 -4.23 4.02 -39.96
CA LEU A 8 -3.05 4.91 -40.09
C LEU A 8 -1.77 4.27 -39.54
N PRO A 9 -0.67 4.18 -40.32
CA PRO A 9 0.61 3.66 -39.83
C PRO A 9 1.17 4.36 -38.59
N SER A 10 0.75 5.60 -38.32
CA SER A 10 1.30 6.45 -37.26
C SER A 10 0.79 6.17 -35.84
N TRP A 11 -0.25 5.35 -35.64
CA TRP A 11 -0.75 5.06 -34.29
C TRP A 11 0.25 4.23 -33.45
N GLN A 12 1.11 3.45 -34.13
CA GLN A 12 2.15 2.66 -33.47
C GLN A 12 3.29 3.54 -32.94
N ASP A 13 3.52 4.69 -33.59
CA ASP A 13 4.66 5.57 -33.36
C ASP A 13 4.37 6.74 -32.42
N GLN A 14 3.09 6.99 -32.07
CA GLN A 14 2.71 8.08 -31.17
C GLN A 14 2.05 7.56 -29.88
N PRO A 15 2.51 8.02 -28.70
CA PRO A 15 1.85 7.69 -27.45
C PRO A 15 0.46 8.34 -27.44
N SER A 16 -0.57 7.56 -27.06
CA SER A 16 -1.93 8.05 -26.92
C SER A 16 -2.56 7.51 -25.66
N PHE A 17 -3.48 8.28 -25.07
CA PHE A 17 -4.14 7.83 -23.86
C PHE A 17 -5.05 6.62 -24.11
N GLU A 18 -5.63 6.50 -25.31
CA GLU A 18 -6.38 5.31 -25.72
C GLU A 18 -5.51 4.05 -25.76
N ARG A 19 -4.29 4.14 -26.32
CA ARG A 19 -3.34 3.03 -26.27
C ARG A 19 -3.02 2.66 -24.83
N LEU A 20 -2.74 3.64 -23.97
CA LEU A 20 -2.45 3.42 -22.56
C LEU A 20 -3.61 2.71 -21.84
N ARG A 21 -4.85 3.19 -22.04
CA ARG A 21 -6.08 2.61 -21.48
C ARG A 21 -6.22 1.13 -21.88
N VAL A 22 -6.10 0.83 -23.17
CA VAL A 22 -6.21 -0.55 -23.68
C VAL A 22 -5.11 -1.44 -23.11
N THR A 23 -3.86 -0.98 -23.09
CA THR A 23 -2.72 -1.73 -22.53
C THR A 23 -2.94 -2.05 -21.05
N ILE A 24 -3.38 -1.09 -20.24
CA ILE A 24 -3.62 -1.29 -18.80
C ILE A 24 -4.79 -2.24 -18.55
N LEU A 25 -5.92 -2.06 -19.26
CA LEU A 25 -7.08 -2.96 -19.11
C LEU A 25 -6.71 -4.39 -19.52
N THR A 26 -5.91 -4.54 -20.57
CA THR A 26 -5.38 -5.85 -21.00
C THR A 26 -4.49 -6.46 -19.93
N ALA A 27 -3.59 -5.67 -19.35
CA ALA A 27 -2.72 -6.11 -18.27
C ALA A 27 -3.52 -6.60 -17.05
N ILE A 28 -4.50 -5.81 -16.60
CA ILE A 28 -5.40 -6.14 -15.49
C ILE A 28 -6.15 -7.43 -15.79
N ALA A 29 -6.72 -7.58 -16.98
CA ALA A 29 -7.44 -8.80 -17.37
C ALA A 29 -6.54 -10.05 -17.29
N PHE A 30 -5.28 -9.95 -17.73
CA PHE A 30 -4.33 -11.06 -17.59
C PHE A 30 -3.98 -11.38 -16.13
N LEU A 31 -3.82 -10.36 -15.28
CA LEU A 31 -3.58 -10.54 -13.84
C LEU A 31 -4.76 -11.23 -13.15
N TYR A 32 -6.00 -10.82 -13.44
CA TYR A 32 -7.21 -11.47 -12.91
C TYR A 32 -7.40 -12.89 -13.44
N ALA A 33 -6.94 -13.18 -14.66
CA ALA A 33 -6.92 -14.53 -15.23
C ALA A 33 -5.78 -15.42 -14.69
N GLY A 34 -5.02 -14.96 -13.68
CA GLY A 34 -3.87 -15.69 -13.11
C GLY A 34 -2.65 -15.78 -14.03
N ARG A 35 -2.65 -15.07 -15.16
CA ARG A 35 -1.55 -15.05 -16.14
C ARG A 35 -0.56 -13.94 -15.81
N ASN A 36 0.06 -14.04 -14.63
CA ASN A 36 0.90 -12.99 -14.05
C ASN A 36 1.99 -12.49 -15.00
N HIS A 37 2.74 -13.39 -15.64
CA HIS A 37 3.82 -13.01 -16.56
C HIS A 37 3.32 -12.15 -17.73
N ALA A 38 2.22 -12.54 -18.36
CA ALA A 38 1.62 -11.76 -19.44
C ALA A 38 1.09 -10.40 -18.94
N GLY A 39 0.44 -10.40 -17.77
CA GLY A 39 -0.04 -9.17 -17.12
C GLY A 39 1.10 -8.17 -16.88
N TYR A 40 2.20 -8.61 -16.30
CA TYR A 40 3.37 -7.76 -16.07
C TYR A 40 4.06 -7.33 -17.37
N LEU A 41 4.07 -8.15 -18.42
CA LEU A 41 4.59 -7.74 -19.73
C LEU A 41 3.81 -6.53 -20.28
N TRP A 42 2.48 -6.59 -20.24
CA TRP A 42 1.63 -5.47 -20.66
C TRP A 42 1.76 -4.26 -19.73
N MET A 43 1.88 -4.45 -18.42
CA MET A 43 2.18 -3.35 -17.49
C MET A 43 3.49 -2.65 -17.86
N ASN A 44 4.53 -3.39 -18.21
CA ASN A 44 5.80 -2.81 -18.64
C ASN A 44 5.69 -2.02 -19.95
N GLU A 45 4.84 -2.43 -20.88
CA GLU A 45 4.56 -1.65 -22.09
C GLU A 45 3.81 -0.34 -21.77
N ALA A 46 2.94 -0.34 -20.75
CA ALA A 46 2.21 0.84 -20.33
C ALA A 46 3.13 1.95 -19.75
N VAL A 47 4.26 1.58 -19.14
CA VAL A 47 5.13 2.53 -18.44
C VAL A 47 5.78 3.57 -19.38
N PRO A 48 6.45 3.18 -20.49
CA PRO A 48 6.94 4.15 -21.47
C PRO A 48 5.83 5.05 -22.02
N CYS A 49 4.66 4.49 -22.34
CA CYS A 49 3.53 5.27 -22.84
C CYS A 49 3.06 6.33 -21.83
N CYS A 50 2.95 5.98 -20.54
CA CYS A 50 2.64 6.92 -19.46
C CYS A 50 3.68 8.04 -19.33
N ARG A 51 4.97 7.70 -19.49
CA ARG A 51 6.07 8.67 -19.44
C ARG A 51 6.07 9.61 -20.65
N ASP A 52 5.85 9.07 -21.84
CA ASP A 52 5.88 9.83 -23.09
C ASP A 52 4.66 10.75 -23.22
N LEU A 53 3.53 10.40 -22.58
CA LEU A 53 2.39 11.30 -22.37
C LEU A 53 2.62 12.33 -21.25
N GLU A 54 3.74 12.22 -20.52
CA GLU A 54 4.12 13.06 -19.39
C GLU A 54 2.99 13.25 -18.37
N LEU A 55 2.28 12.15 -18.03
CA LEU A 55 1.15 12.20 -17.10
C LEU A 55 1.53 12.69 -15.70
N TYR A 56 2.82 12.75 -15.38
CA TYR A 56 3.34 13.23 -14.11
C TYR A 56 3.43 14.77 -14.02
N LYS A 57 3.18 15.51 -15.11
CA LYS A 57 3.26 16.98 -15.17
C LYS A 57 1.88 17.60 -15.30
N ARG A 58 1.58 18.62 -14.49
CA ARG A 58 0.32 19.39 -14.59
C ARG A 58 0.11 20.04 -15.95
N ASP A 59 1.18 20.48 -16.61
CA ASP A 59 1.10 21.22 -17.87
C ASP A 59 0.46 20.43 -19.02
N THR A 60 0.55 19.10 -19.01
CA THR A 60 0.01 18.24 -20.08
C THR A 60 -1.51 18.05 -20.01
N TYR A 61 -2.15 18.58 -18.96
CA TYR A 61 -3.59 18.50 -18.74
C TYR A 61 -4.34 19.75 -19.25
N LYS A 62 -3.62 20.76 -19.76
CA LYS A 62 -4.23 21.98 -20.30
C LYS A 62 -5.17 21.65 -21.46
N GLY A 63 -6.42 22.07 -21.35
CA GLY A 63 -7.44 21.86 -22.39
C GLY A 63 -8.14 20.51 -22.35
N LEU A 64 -7.83 19.64 -21.38
CA LEU A 64 -8.60 18.43 -21.11
C LEU A 64 -9.86 18.76 -20.30
N ASP A 65 -10.92 17.97 -20.49
CA ASP A 65 -12.09 18.01 -19.62
C ASP A 65 -11.79 17.36 -18.25
N MET A 66 -12.76 17.45 -17.33
CA MET A 66 -12.63 16.92 -15.98
C MET A 66 -12.47 15.39 -15.97
N VAL A 67 -13.24 14.69 -16.83
CA VAL A 67 -13.26 13.22 -16.89
C VAL A 67 -11.91 12.69 -17.36
N ASP A 68 -11.39 13.21 -18.47
CA ASP A 68 -10.08 12.84 -18.99
C ASP A 68 -8.95 13.21 -18.04
N THR A 69 -9.07 14.36 -17.35
CA THR A 69 -8.12 14.77 -16.31
C THR A 69 -8.06 13.74 -15.19
N GLU A 70 -9.19 13.38 -14.59
CA GLU A 70 -9.21 12.46 -13.45
C GLU A 70 -8.90 11.02 -13.87
N LEU A 71 -9.30 10.58 -15.06
CA LEU A 71 -8.91 9.27 -15.60
C LEU A 71 -7.39 9.13 -15.77
N ARG A 72 -6.71 10.17 -16.27
CA ARG A 72 -5.24 10.17 -16.41
C ARG A 72 -4.54 10.12 -15.06
N LYS A 73 -5.02 10.85 -14.06
CA LYS A 73 -4.50 10.78 -12.68
C LYS A 73 -4.66 9.39 -12.07
N ARG A 74 -5.85 8.78 -12.21
CA ARG A 74 -6.14 7.41 -11.76
C ARG A 74 -5.23 6.39 -12.46
N VAL A 75 -5.02 6.52 -13.77
CA VAL A 75 -4.08 5.66 -14.52
C VAL A 75 -2.64 5.81 -14.04
N PHE A 76 -2.17 7.05 -13.82
CA PHE A 76 -0.85 7.32 -13.29
C PHE A 76 -0.63 6.58 -11.96
N TRP A 77 -1.55 6.75 -11.01
CA TRP A 77 -1.45 6.13 -9.68
C TRP A 77 -1.55 4.61 -9.72
N LEU A 78 -2.39 4.04 -10.60
CA LEU A 78 -2.49 2.60 -10.76
C LEU A 78 -1.15 1.98 -11.22
N LEU A 79 -0.49 2.61 -12.19
CA LEU A 79 0.84 2.18 -12.64
C LEU A 79 1.91 2.38 -11.56
N PHE A 80 1.88 3.52 -10.86
CA PHE A 80 2.84 3.81 -9.80
C PHE A 80 2.75 2.78 -8.66
N ILE A 81 1.54 2.50 -8.16
CA ILE A 81 1.28 1.51 -7.11
C ILE A 81 1.73 0.11 -7.56
N ALA A 82 1.47 -0.28 -8.81
CA ALA A 82 1.91 -1.55 -9.34
C ALA A 82 3.45 -1.68 -9.39
N GLN A 83 4.15 -0.60 -9.77
CA GLN A 83 5.62 -0.56 -9.76
C GLN A 83 6.18 -0.65 -8.34
N VAL A 84 5.59 0.06 -7.36
CA VAL A 84 5.98 -0.08 -5.95
C VAL A 84 5.75 -1.52 -5.48
N HIS A 85 4.61 -2.13 -5.79
CA HIS A 85 4.34 -3.52 -5.45
C HIS A 85 5.38 -4.50 -6.01
N SER A 86 5.75 -4.36 -7.29
CA SER A 86 6.79 -5.21 -7.89
C SER A 86 8.16 -4.97 -7.23
N ARG A 87 8.46 -3.71 -6.87
CA ARG A 87 9.70 -3.36 -6.15
C ARG A 87 9.77 -3.97 -4.74
N VAL A 88 8.65 -4.06 -4.03
CA VAL A 88 8.63 -4.61 -2.66
C VAL A 88 8.59 -6.13 -2.65
N ASN A 89 7.87 -6.76 -3.58
CA ASN A 89 7.65 -8.22 -3.58
C ASN A 89 8.72 -9.02 -4.32
N ASP A 90 9.33 -8.46 -5.36
CA ASP A 90 10.21 -9.23 -6.25
C ASP A 90 11.68 -8.90 -5.97
N LEU A 91 12.51 -9.94 -5.86
CA LEU A 91 13.97 -9.78 -5.77
C LEU A 91 14.54 -9.05 -7.00
N ILE A 92 13.93 -9.30 -8.16
CA ILE A 92 14.17 -8.59 -9.42
C ILE A 92 12.82 -8.04 -9.85
N PRO A 93 12.58 -6.72 -9.70
CA PRO A 93 11.30 -6.12 -10.04
C PRO A 93 10.92 -6.39 -11.49
N SER A 94 9.74 -6.99 -11.68
CA SER A 94 9.12 -7.16 -12.98
C SER A 94 8.85 -5.81 -13.65
N CYS A 95 8.53 -4.78 -12.86
CA CYS A 95 8.34 -3.40 -13.34
C CYS A 95 9.29 -2.44 -12.59
N GLY A 96 10.15 -1.72 -13.31
CA GLY A 96 10.99 -0.68 -12.71
C GLY A 96 10.22 0.59 -12.35
N LEU A 97 10.65 1.30 -11.31
CA LEU A 97 10.18 2.66 -11.04
C LEU A 97 10.85 3.62 -12.04
N HIS A 98 10.10 4.04 -13.06
CA HIS A 98 10.62 4.85 -14.17
C HIS A 98 10.24 6.33 -14.12
N PHE A 99 9.59 6.78 -13.03
CA PHE A 99 9.21 8.18 -12.86
C PHE A 99 10.33 8.95 -12.15
N CYS A 100 10.55 10.21 -12.54
CA CYS A 100 11.45 11.12 -11.84
C CYS A 100 10.64 11.86 -10.75
N PRO A 101 10.76 11.48 -9.47
CA PRO A 101 9.82 11.97 -8.44
C PRO A 101 9.98 13.46 -8.14
N ARG A 102 11.12 14.05 -8.52
CA ARG A 102 11.37 15.49 -8.45
C ARG A 102 10.58 16.29 -9.49
N GLN A 103 10.24 15.67 -10.62
CA GLN A 103 9.49 16.30 -11.71
C GLN A 103 7.99 16.02 -11.62
N THR A 104 7.58 15.08 -10.77
CA THR A 104 6.18 14.72 -10.56
C THR A 104 5.47 15.75 -9.68
N ASP A 105 4.34 16.26 -10.16
CA ASP A 105 3.44 17.12 -9.38
C ASP A 105 2.48 16.28 -8.53
N TRP A 106 2.98 15.78 -7.39
CA TRP A 106 2.25 14.86 -6.52
C TRP A 106 0.94 15.41 -5.97
N GLU A 107 0.90 16.73 -5.70
CA GLU A 107 -0.30 17.39 -5.18
C GLU A 107 -1.39 17.47 -6.26
N PHE A 108 -1.03 17.86 -7.48
CA PHE A 108 -1.97 17.89 -8.60
C PHE A 108 -2.53 16.51 -8.94
N LEU A 109 -1.69 15.49 -8.85
CA LEU A 109 -2.03 14.13 -9.25
C LEU A 109 -2.91 13.41 -8.24
N LEU A 110 -3.13 13.95 -7.04
CA LEU A 110 -4.15 13.42 -6.13
C LEU A 110 -5.50 13.39 -6.86
N PRO A 111 -6.14 12.20 -6.99
CA PRO A 111 -7.47 12.12 -7.59
C PRO A 111 -8.47 12.84 -6.70
N LYS A 112 -9.45 13.49 -7.33
CA LYS A 112 -10.56 14.10 -6.60
C LYS A 112 -11.51 13.02 -6.07
N GLU A 113 -11.97 13.22 -4.85
CA GLU A 113 -13.00 12.38 -4.22
C GLU A 113 -14.40 12.80 -4.71
N LEU A 114 -14.65 12.59 -6.00
CA LEU A 114 -15.93 12.85 -6.67
C LEU A 114 -16.52 11.54 -7.19
N SER A 115 -17.85 11.41 -7.14
CA SER A 115 -18.56 10.31 -7.80
C SER A 115 -18.47 10.42 -9.32
N ASP A 116 -18.75 9.34 -10.05
CA ASP A 116 -18.69 9.38 -11.51
C ASP A 116 -19.79 10.31 -12.09
N GLU A 117 -20.94 10.42 -11.41
CA GLU A 117 -22.04 11.34 -11.73
C GLU A 117 -21.68 12.82 -11.49
N GLU A 118 -20.77 13.09 -10.55
CA GLU A 118 -20.24 14.44 -10.28
C GLU A 118 -19.13 14.84 -11.27
N LEU A 119 -18.47 13.86 -11.89
CA LEU A 119 -17.48 14.10 -12.94
C LEU A 119 -18.12 14.42 -14.27
N SER A 120 -19.29 13.85 -14.56
CA SER A 120 -20.11 14.24 -15.72
C SER A 120 -21.00 15.42 -15.35
N ASP A 121 -20.87 16.56 -16.04
CA ASP A 121 -21.70 17.76 -15.82
C ASP A 121 -23.23 17.53 -15.98
N GLU A 122 -23.66 16.34 -16.43
CA GLU A 122 -25.07 16.01 -16.68
C GLU A 122 -25.92 15.82 -15.41
N SER A 123 -25.31 15.70 -14.22
CA SER A 123 -26.03 15.37 -12.97
C SER A 123 -25.53 16.08 -11.71
N ALA A 124 -24.88 17.24 -11.83
CA ALA A 124 -24.41 18.05 -10.68
C ALA A 124 -25.54 18.52 -9.71
N HIS A 125 -26.81 18.18 -9.99
CA HIS A 125 -27.98 18.53 -9.17
C HIS A 125 -28.51 17.36 -8.31
N SER A 126 -27.93 16.16 -8.42
CA SER A 126 -28.27 15.01 -7.58
C SER A 126 -27.06 14.48 -6.82
N ALA A 127 -26.27 15.37 -6.19
CA ALA A 127 -25.22 14.97 -5.28
C ALA A 127 -25.85 14.13 -4.14
N THR A 128 -25.80 12.81 -4.28
CA THR A 128 -26.11 11.89 -3.19
C THR A 128 -25.00 12.10 -2.17
N GLY A 129 -25.28 12.78 -1.06
CA GLY A 129 -24.30 13.19 -0.05
C GLY A 129 -23.62 12.03 0.73
N GLY A 130 -23.45 10.87 0.11
CA GLY A 130 -22.70 9.73 0.64
C GLY A 130 -21.25 9.72 0.14
N THR A 131 -20.41 8.94 0.82
CA THR A 131 -19.02 8.72 0.41
C THR A 131 -18.95 8.12 -0.99
N PRO A 132 -18.21 8.71 -1.95
CA PRO A 132 -18.07 8.14 -3.29
C PRO A 132 -17.14 6.92 -3.26
N LEU A 133 -17.38 5.93 -4.13
CA LEU A 133 -16.58 4.70 -4.20
C LEU A 133 -15.09 4.97 -4.43
N ILE A 134 -14.76 6.04 -5.17
CA ILE A 134 -13.37 6.43 -5.43
C ILE A 134 -12.58 6.72 -4.13
N SER A 135 -13.25 7.01 -3.02
CA SER A 135 -12.61 7.30 -1.72
C SER A 135 -11.68 6.17 -1.27
N GLY A 136 -12.02 4.91 -1.54
CA GLY A 136 -11.15 3.79 -1.20
C GLY A 136 -9.85 3.78 -2.02
N TYR A 137 -9.94 4.15 -3.30
CA TYR A 137 -8.77 4.32 -4.17
C TYR A 137 -7.91 5.52 -3.75
N VAL A 138 -8.53 6.66 -3.39
CA VAL A 138 -7.81 7.84 -2.90
C VAL A 138 -7.11 7.52 -1.58
N ALA A 139 -7.72 6.75 -0.68
CA ALA A 139 -7.06 6.28 0.53
C ALA A 139 -5.81 5.44 0.22
N LEU A 140 -5.89 4.49 -0.72
CA LEU A 140 -4.72 3.71 -1.16
C LEU A 140 -3.61 4.61 -1.74
N VAL A 141 -3.97 5.62 -2.55
CA VAL A 141 -3.01 6.62 -3.05
C VAL A 141 -2.30 7.34 -1.90
N LYS A 142 -3.05 7.79 -0.88
CA LYS A 142 -2.48 8.45 0.30
C LYS A 142 -1.55 7.52 1.08
N LEU A 143 -1.87 6.22 1.21
CA LEU A 143 -0.96 5.25 1.85
C LEU A 143 0.38 5.12 1.11
N TYR A 144 0.35 5.04 -0.22
CA TYR A 144 1.58 4.96 -1.02
C TYR A 144 2.36 6.28 -1.05
N LEU A 145 1.69 7.42 -0.91
CA LEU A 145 2.36 8.70 -0.65
C LEU A 145 3.11 8.69 0.68
N SER A 146 2.54 8.10 1.74
CA SER A 146 3.17 8.06 3.08
C SER A 146 4.56 7.40 3.08
N VAL A 147 4.79 6.44 2.18
CA VAL A 147 6.07 5.71 2.06
C VAL A 147 7.01 6.30 1.00
N LEU A 148 6.54 7.24 0.17
CA LEU A 148 7.25 7.73 -1.01
C LEU A 148 8.66 8.24 -0.70
N ASP A 149 8.78 9.08 0.34
CA ASP A 149 10.06 9.70 0.73
C ASP A 149 11.10 8.69 1.23
N HIS A 150 10.67 7.47 1.58
CA HIS A 150 11.51 6.42 2.17
C HIS A 150 11.62 5.18 1.27
N LEU A 151 11.08 5.20 0.05
CA LEU A 151 11.09 4.02 -0.83
C LEU A 151 12.51 3.49 -1.09
N ASP A 152 13.48 4.39 -1.27
CA ASP A 152 14.88 4.00 -1.51
C ASP A 152 15.58 3.50 -0.23
N GLU A 153 15.17 3.99 0.94
CA GLU A 153 15.74 3.61 2.24
C GLU A 153 15.31 2.20 2.66
N PHE A 154 14.05 1.84 2.38
CA PHE A 154 13.45 0.56 2.78
C PHE A 154 13.37 -0.47 1.66
N PHE A 155 13.34 -0.06 0.38
CA PHE A 155 13.15 -0.99 -0.74
C PHE A 155 14.22 -0.78 -1.82
N PRO A 156 15.52 -0.97 -1.58
CA PRO A 156 16.56 -0.64 -2.55
C PRO A 156 16.39 -1.37 -3.90
N SER A 157 16.49 -0.67 -5.03
CA SER A 157 16.43 -1.26 -6.38
C SER A 157 17.82 -1.55 -6.94
N THR A 158 17.98 -2.64 -7.71
CA THR A 158 19.24 -3.02 -8.40
C THR A 158 19.66 -2.02 -9.48
N SER A 159 18.69 -1.31 -10.06
CA SER A 159 18.94 -0.15 -10.93
C SER A 159 19.13 1.08 -10.08
N ARG A 160 20.26 1.80 -10.22
CA ARG A 160 20.51 3.07 -9.52
C ARG A 160 19.34 4.03 -9.76
N PRO A 161 18.48 4.30 -8.76
CA PRO A 161 17.43 5.28 -8.95
C PRO A 161 18.07 6.67 -8.93
N HIS A 162 17.54 7.59 -9.73
CA HIS A 162 17.75 9.01 -9.46
C HIS A 162 17.35 9.25 -8.01
N ILE A 163 18.33 9.52 -7.15
CA ILE A 163 18.15 9.75 -5.72
C ILE A 163 16.88 10.58 -5.54
N LEU A 164 15.85 9.93 -4.99
CA LEU A 164 14.76 10.62 -4.32
C LEU A 164 15.46 11.55 -3.35
N SER A 165 15.58 12.84 -3.69
CA SER A 165 16.15 13.76 -2.71
C SER A 165 15.23 13.66 -1.52
N HIS A 166 15.78 13.33 -0.35
CA HIS A 166 15.13 13.53 0.94
C HIS A 166 14.44 14.89 0.88
N GLY A 167 13.12 14.88 0.75
CA GLY A 167 12.43 15.99 0.09
C GLY A 167 10.95 16.05 0.42
N GLY A 168 10.59 15.55 1.60
CA GLY A 168 9.31 15.78 2.30
C GLY A 168 8.11 15.89 1.37
N VAL A 169 8.00 15.06 0.32
CA VAL A 169 6.88 15.11 -0.61
C VAL A 169 5.64 14.68 0.16
N ALA A 170 5.76 13.59 0.91
CA ALA A 170 4.70 13.13 1.80
C ALA A 170 4.39 14.21 2.85
N ALA A 171 5.40 14.85 3.43
CA ALA A 171 5.23 15.91 4.42
C ALA A 171 4.59 17.20 3.86
N ARG A 172 4.69 17.45 2.56
CA ARG A 172 4.06 18.61 1.89
C ARG A 172 2.62 18.34 1.45
N VAL A 173 2.36 17.11 1.01
CA VAL A 173 1.08 16.71 0.40
C VAL A 173 0.11 16.17 1.45
N LEU A 174 0.62 15.47 2.46
CA LEU A 174 -0.16 14.98 3.61
C LEU A 174 -0.05 15.99 4.76
N PRO A 175 -1.06 16.07 5.64
CA PRO A 175 -1.03 16.99 6.77
C PRO A 175 0.22 16.78 7.63
N THR A 176 0.86 17.89 8.02
CA THR A 176 2.05 17.89 8.88
C THR A 176 1.70 17.28 10.22
N ILE A 177 2.45 16.26 10.61
CA ILE A 177 2.30 15.65 11.93
C ILE A 177 3.43 16.17 12.81
N GLU A 178 3.10 16.65 14.01
CA GLU A 178 4.10 17.03 15.00
C GLU A 178 4.97 15.80 15.34
N SER A 179 6.27 15.93 15.08
CA SER A 179 7.23 14.88 15.41
C SER A 179 7.21 14.62 16.91
N TYR A 180 7.05 13.36 17.33
CA TYR A 180 7.14 12.95 18.73
C TYR A 180 8.54 13.27 19.26
N SER A 181 8.69 14.45 19.86
CA SER A 181 9.99 15.05 20.22
C SER A 181 10.54 14.58 21.58
N ASN A 182 9.98 13.52 22.18
CA ASN A 182 10.35 13.08 23.54
C ASN A 182 11.26 11.84 23.60
N GLN A 183 11.77 11.34 22.46
CA GLN A 183 12.67 10.17 22.38
C GLN A 183 14.01 10.45 21.65
N ILE A 184 14.51 11.68 21.76
CA ILE A 184 15.61 12.21 20.95
C ILE A 184 16.89 11.36 21.04
N GLU A 185 17.22 10.80 22.21
CA GLU A 185 18.43 9.98 22.37
C GLU A 185 18.35 8.64 21.60
N ILE A 186 17.23 7.92 21.67
CA ILE A 186 17.04 6.62 20.99
C ILE A 186 17.00 6.81 19.47
N LEU A 187 16.29 7.84 18.99
CA LEU A 187 16.15 8.13 17.57
C LEU A 187 17.46 8.61 16.95
N SER A 188 18.25 9.40 17.70
CA SER A 188 19.58 9.83 17.24
C SER A 188 20.55 8.67 17.04
N ALA A 189 20.39 7.59 17.82
CA ALA A 189 21.25 6.43 17.76
C ALA A 189 20.92 5.51 16.56
N PHE A 190 19.68 5.47 16.09
CA PHE A 190 19.26 4.63 14.94
C PHE A 190 18.28 5.40 14.03
N PRO A 191 18.77 6.22 13.08
CA PRO A 191 17.94 7.11 12.27
C PRO A 191 16.84 6.40 11.45
N MET A 192 17.06 5.15 11.06
CA MET A 192 16.07 4.38 10.31
C MET A 192 14.81 4.08 11.15
N LEU A 193 14.93 4.05 12.49
CA LEU A 193 13.78 3.94 13.38
C LEU A 193 12.91 5.19 13.30
N ASP A 194 13.51 6.38 13.24
CA ASP A 194 12.77 7.63 13.07
C ASP A 194 12.00 7.63 11.73
N SER A 195 12.67 7.25 10.63
CA SER A 195 12.00 7.04 9.33
C SER A 195 10.82 6.08 9.44
N LEU A 196 10.99 4.93 10.10
CA LEU A 196 9.93 3.93 10.29
C LEU A 196 8.75 4.52 11.07
N LEU A 197 9.01 5.19 12.19
CA LEU A 197 7.97 5.76 13.04
C LEU A 197 7.19 6.87 12.33
N GLN A 198 7.87 7.73 11.58
CA GLN A 198 7.22 8.76 10.77
C GLN A 198 6.27 8.14 9.74
N VAL A 199 6.69 7.06 9.07
CA VAL A 199 5.82 6.37 8.11
C VAL A 199 4.66 5.68 8.81
N ILE A 200 4.88 4.96 9.93
CA ILE A 200 3.80 4.34 10.71
C ILE A 200 2.76 5.38 11.10
N GLN A 201 3.20 6.53 11.61
CA GLN A 201 2.33 7.61 12.02
C GLN A 201 1.48 8.15 10.86
N ARG A 202 2.08 8.34 9.67
CA ARG A 202 1.35 8.76 8.46
C ARG A 202 0.35 7.71 7.99
N LEU A 203 0.74 6.43 7.97
CA LEU A 203 -0.16 5.33 7.58
C LEU A 203 -1.36 5.23 8.52
N ASN A 204 -1.15 5.32 9.83
CA ASN A 204 -2.21 5.33 10.82
C ASN A 204 -3.11 6.56 10.68
N THR A 205 -2.53 7.74 10.43
CA THR A 205 -3.30 8.98 10.19
C THR A 205 -4.24 8.83 8.98
N VAL A 206 -3.77 8.23 7.89
CA VAL A 206 -4.61 7.96 6.72
C VAL A 206 -5.74 6.98 7.07
N ALA A 207 -5.45 5.93 7.85
CA ALA A 207 -6.45 4.97 8.30
C ALA A 207 -7.51 5.58 9.24
N ASP A 208 -7.09 6.48 10.14
CA ASP A 208 -7.99 7.16 11.09
C ASP A 208 -8.92 8.17 10.40
N GLN A 209 -8.44 8.79 9.31
CA GLN A 209 -9.19 9.76 8.50
C GLN A 209 -10.09 9.12 7.44
N LEU A 210 -10.20 7.79 7.38
CA LEU A 210 -11.11 7.13 6.46
C LEU A 210 -12.57 7.55 6.72
N PRO A 211 -13.41 7.64 5.68
CA PRO A 211 -14.84 7.84 5.88
C PRO A 211 -15.49 6.61 6.52
N GLU A 212 -16.59 6.79 7.24
CA GLU A 212 -17.25 5.74 8.03
C GLU A 212 -17.54 4.42 7.29
N PRO A 213 -17.94 4.41 5.99
CA PRO A 213 -18.12 3.15 5.25
C PRO A 213 -16.82 2.35 5.08
N LEU A 214 -15.66 3.01 5.11
CA LEU A 214 -14.34 2.40 4.94
C LEU A 214 -13.67 2.02 6.28
N LYS A 215 -14.26 2.36 7.43
CA LYS A 215 -13.70 2.00 8.74
C LYS A 215 -14.09 0.59 9.16
N LEU A 216 -13.12 -0.15 9.72
CA LEU A 216 -13.37 -1.44 10.35
C LEU A 216 -13.61 -1.28 11.86
N PRO A 217 -14.58 -1.99 12.46
CA PRO A 217 -14.87 -1.95 13.89
C PRO A 217 -13.85 -2.78 14.69
N LEU A 218 -12.59 -2.36 14.70
CA LEU A 218 -11.53 -3.04 15.45
C LEU A 218 -11.80 -2.94 16.96
N GLY A 219 -11.86 -4.07 17.67
CA GLY A 219 -11.97 -4.13 19.14
C GLY A 219 -13.39 -3.96 19.73
N THR A 220 -14.41 -3.70 18.92
CA THR A 220 -15.81 -3.82 19.36
C THR A 220 -16.39 -5.09 18.76
N GLY A 221 -16.93 -5.99 19.61
CA GLY A 221 -17.57 -7.25 19.18
C GLY A 221 -18.87 -7.07 18.39
N GLY A 222 -18.99 -5.96 17.66
CA GLY A 222 -20.15 -5.57 16.89
C GLY A 222 -20.19 -6.29 15.56
N VAL A 223 -20.88 -7.42 15.52
CA VAL A 223 -21.52 -7.90 14.29
C VAL A 223 -22.46 -6.78 13.83
N ARG A 224 -22.18 -6.13 12.70
CA ARG A 224 -23.16 -5.22 12.09
C ARG A 224 -24.37 -6.07 11.69
N HIS A 225 -25.47 -5.89 12.41
CA HIS A 225 -26.74 -6.55 12.10
C HIS A 225 -27.14 -6.19 10.66
N SER A 226 -27.46 -7.21 9.86
CA SER A 226 -28.12 -7.03 8.57
C SER A 226 -29.48 -6.36 8.79
N GLU A 227 -29.55 -5.06 8.57
CA GLU A 227 -30.82 -4.41 8.27
C GLU A 227 -31.22 -4.74 6.83
N ASP A 228 -32.52 -4.84 6.56
CA ASP A 228 -33.11 -5.04 5.23
C ASP A 228 -32.85 -3.82 4.35
N HIS A 229 -31.61 -3.71 3.85
CA HIS A 229 -31.21 -2.68 2.91
C HIS A 229 -31.53 -3.08 1.47
N PRO A 230 -31.90 -2.13 0.60
CA PRO A 230 -32.07 -2.40 -0.82
C PRO A 230 -30.77 -2.97 -1.43
N ALA A 231 -30.91 -3.83 -2.45
CA ALA A 231 -29.80 -4.59 -3.03
C ALA A 231 -28.62 -3.72 -3.49
N SER A 232 -28.87 -2.49 -3.97
CA SER A 232 -27.83 -1.53 -4.36
C SER A 232 -26.97 -1.06 -3.19
N VAL A 233 -27.58 -0.84 -2.02
CA VAL A 233 -26.88 -0.44 -0.79
C VAL A 233 -26.07 -1.61 -0.25
N LEU A 234 -26.59 -2.84 -0.32
CA LEU A 234 -25.85 -4.05 0.04
C LEU A 234 -24.61 -4.24 -0.85
N GLN A 235 -24.76 -4.06 -2.17
CA GLN A 235 -23.64 -4.14 -3.11
C GLN A 235 -22.58 -3.07 -2.85
N GLN A 236 -23.00 -1.83 -2.60
CA GLN A 236 -22.08 -0.74 -2.27
C GLN A 236 -21.35 -0.99 -0.94
N ASN A 237 -22.05 -1.53 0.06
CA ASN A 237 -21.45 -1.93 1.33
C ASN A 237 -20.39 -3.04 1.14
N HIS A 238 -20.66 -4.05 0.30
CA HIS A 238 -19.67 -5.08 -0.04
C HIS A 238 -18.43 -4.49 -0.74
N GLN A 239 -18.62 -3.52 -1.64
CA GLN A 239 -17.50 -2.82 -2.28
C GLN A 239 -16.66 -2.05 -1.26
N PHE A 240 -17.30 -1.34 -0.33
CA PHE A 240 -16.59 -0.67 0.77
C PHE A 240 -15.85 -1.66 1.66
N HIS A 241 -16.45 -2.79 2.03
CA HIS A 241 -15.78 -3.81 2.84
C HIS A 241 -14.55 -4.41 2.13
N SER A 242 -14.66 -4.71 0.83
CA SER A 242 -13.54 -5.13 -0.01
C SER A 242 -12.42 -4.07 -0.06
N MET A 243 -12.79 -2.79 -0.21
CA MET A 243 -11.83 -1.68 -0.19
C MET A 243 -11.15 -1.52 1.18
N SER A 244 -11.92 -1.60 2.27
CA SER A 244 -11.41 -1.58 3.65
C SER A 244 -10.41 -2.71 3.88
N ALA A 245 -10.74 -3.93 3.43
CA ALA A 245 -9.84 -5.06 3.50
C ALA A 245 -8.50 -4.74 2.84
N ASN A 246 -8.52 -4.20 1.62
CA ASN A 246 -7.31 -3.81 0.91
C ASN A 246 -6.52 -2.73 1.63
N ILE A 247 -7.19 -1.70 2.14
CA ILE A 247 -6.58 -0.54 2.81
C ILE A 247 -5.86 -0.99 4.08
N TYR A 248 -6.57 -1.64 5.01
CA TYR A 248 -5.99 -2.06 6.28
C TYR A 248 -4.90 -3.13 6.09
N MET A 249 -5.09 -4.07 5.17
CA MET A 249 -4.03 -5.03 4.85
C MET A 249 -2.82 -4.37 4.19
N THR A 250 -3.00 -3.30 3.41
CA THR A 250 -1.89 -2.53 2.84
C THR A 250 -1.15 -1.74 3.92
N VAL A 251 -1.85 -1.17 4.91
CA VAL A 251 -1.23 -0.52 6.09
C VAL A 251 -0.32 -1.52 6.81
N ILE A 252 -0.87 -2.67 7.21
CA ILE A 252 -0.11 -3.71 7.94
C ILE A 252 1.05 -4.22 7.08
N TYR A 253 0.81 -4.47 5.79
CA TYR A 253 1.83 -4.91 4.85
C TYR A 253 3.00 -3.94 4.77
N LEU A 254 2.77 -2.65 4.49
CA LEU A 254 3.84 -1.66 4.36
C LEU A 254 4.62 -1.51 5.67
N GLN A 255 3.93 -1.44 6.82
CA GLN A 255 4.57 -1.38 8.13
C GLN A 255 5.41 -2.63 8.41
N SER A 256 4.91 -3.82 8.09
CA SER A 256 5.61 -5.09 8.32
C SER A 256 6.90 -5.20 7.51
N VAL A 257 6.89 -4.83 6.22
CA VAL A 257 8.09 -4.94 5.38
C VAL A 257 9.15 -3.94 5.84
N MET A 258 8.75 -2.70 6.15
CA MET A 258 9.68 -1.69 6.63
C MET A 258 10.28 -2.05 7.99
N LEU A 259 9.47 -2.63 8.88
CA LEU A 259 9.93 -3.13 10.17
C LEU A 259 10.97 -4.24 10.02
N GLU A 260 10.77 -5.19 9.10
CA GLU A 260 11.74 -6.27 8.87
C GLU A 260 13.08 -5.74 8.36
N VAL A 261 13.07 -4.69 7.52
CA VAL A 261 14.33 -4.03 7.10
C VAL A 261 15.01 -3.33 8.28
N CYS A 262 14.25 -2.68 9.17
CA CYS A 262 14.81 -2.11 10.40
C CYS A 262 15.40 -3.19 11.32
N LEU A 263 14.69 -4.30 11.51
CA LEU A 263 15.14 -5.43 12.33
C LEU A 263 16.42 -6.04 11.77
N ASP A 264 16.52 -6.28 10.47
CA ASP A 264 17.73 -6.81 9.82
C ASP A 264 18.94 -5.86 10.01
N LYS A 265 18.77 -4.57 9.71
CA LYS A 265 19.85 -3.59 9.89
C LYS A 265 20.27 -3.45 11.36
N TRP A 266 19.31 -3.47 12.28
CA TRP A 266 19.59 -3.44 13.72
C TRP A 266 20.37 -4.68 14.15
N GLN A 267 19.94 -5.88 13.76
CA GLN A 267 20.63 -7.13 14.10
C GLN A 267 22.07 -7.16 13.55
N ASN A 268 22.28 -6.71 12.31
CA ASN A 268 23.61 -6.65 11.72
C ASN A 268 24.53 -5.67 12.46
N ARG A 269 24.03 -4.47 12.79
CA ARG A 269 24.75 -3.49 13.60
C ARG A 269 25.09 -4.02 15.00
N SER A 270 24.13 -4.66 15.68
CA SER A 270 24.33 -5.22 17.02
C SER A 270 25.41 -6.32 17.01
N ARG A 271 25.44 -7.17 15.97
CA ARG A 271 26.50 -8.18 15.77
C ARG A 271 27.88 -7.57 15.52
N GLU A 272 27.97 -6.47 14.78
CA GLU A 272 29.22 -5.75 14.53
C GLU A 272 29.78 -5.13 15.80
N LEU A 273 28.94 -4.41 16.56
CA LEU A 273 29.34 -3.79 17.83
C LEU A 273 29.78 -4.83 18.88
N SER A 274 29.08 -5.97 18.95
CA SER A 274 29.46 -7.08 19.85
C SER A 274 30.81 -7.71 19.52
N ARG A 275 31.33 -7.51 18.30
CA ARG A 275 32.65 -8.02 17.87
C ARG A 275 33.79 -7.05 18.17
N GLU A 276 33.50 -5.75 18.27
CA GLU A 276 34.53 -4.70 18.33
C GLU A 276 34.78 -4.17 19.75
N CYS A 277 33.86 -4.34 20.71
CA CYS A 277 34.05 -3.88 22.10
C CYS A 277 33.25 -4.70 23.13
N GLU A 278 33.90 -5.09 24.24
CA GLU A 278 33.23 -5.71 25.40
C GLU A 278 32.47 -4.71 26.29
N ASP A 279 32.69 -3.39 26.13
CA ASP A 279 32.27 -2.35 27.09
C ASP A 279 31.32 -1.26 26.54
N TYR A 280 30.68 -1.46 25.37
CA TYR A 280 29.79 -0.43 24.79
C TYR A 280 28.35 -0.46 25.34
N SER A 281 27.71 0.71 25.26
CA SER A 281 26.39 1.13 25.78
C SER A 281 25.19 0.20 25.46
N VAL A 282 25.15 -0.96 26.12
CA VAL A 282 24.04 -1.93 26.17
C VAL A 282 22.64 -1.30 26.30
N PRO A 283 22.41 -0.22 27.09
CA PRO A 283 21.05 0.28 27.32
C PRO A 283 20.32 0.82 26.09
N ILE A 284 21.05 1.45 25.15
CA ILE A 284 20.43 2.07 23.96
C ILE A 284 20.03 1.00 22.94
N ASP A 285 20.87 -0.02 22.75
CA ASP A 285 20.59 -1.13 21.82
C ASP A 285 19.41 -1.99 22.32
N GLU A 286 19.33 -2.22 23.64
CA GLU A 286 18.18 -2.87 24.27
C GLU A 286 16.89 -2.05 24.11
N ALA A 287 16.95 -0.72 24.23
CA ALA A 287 15.79 0.16 24.04
C ALA A 287 15.28 0.18 22.58
N VAL A 288 16.18 0.25 21.60
CA VAL A 288 15.83 0.18 20.16
C VAL A 288 15.18 -1.17 19.85
N SER A 289 15.79 -2.27 20.32
CA SER A 289 15.24 -3.62 20.17
C SER A 289 13.84 -3.72 20.75
N ALA A 290 13.65 -3.32 22.02
CA ALA A 290 12.36 -3.35 22.68
C ALA A 290 11.29 -2.58 21.90
N HIS A 291 11.64 -1.44 21.32
CA HIS A 291 10.72 -0.64 20.51
C HIS A 291 10.32 -1.34 19.20
N LEU A 292 11.29 -1.88 18.43
CA LEU A 292 11.02 -2.61 17.19
C LEU A 292 10.10 -3.82 17.41
N TRP A 293 10.36 -4.58 18.46
CA TRP A 293 9.53 -5.73 18.83
C TRP A 293 8.14 -5.31 19.36
N SER A 294 8.05 -4.19 20.08
CA SER A 294 6.75 -3.63 20.48
C SER A 294 5.91 -3.25 19.26
N ILE A 295 6.53 -2.68 18.22
CA ILE A 295 5.85 -2.41 16.94
C ILE A 295 5.40 -3.73 16.31
N LYS A 296 6.26 -4.75 16.30
CA LYS A 296 5.92 -6.08 15.76
C LYS A 296 4.72 -6.71 16.46
N ALA A 297 4.66 -6.66 17.79
CA ALA A 297 3.54 -7.17 18.56
C ALA A 297 2.24 -6.43 18.23
N SER A 298 2.28 -5.10 18.17
CA SER A 298 1.13 -4.26 17.81
C SER A 298 0.62 -4.56 16.38
N LEU A 299 1.53 -4.79 15.43
CA LEU A 299 1.17 -5.22 14.07
C LEU A 299 0.46 -6.58 14.06
N GLY A 300 0.90 -7.51 14.91
CA GLY A 300 0.27 -8.81 15.04
C GLY A 300 -1.16 -8.71 15.56
N GLU A 301 -1.37 -7.93 16.62
CA GLU A 301 -2.71 -7.66 17.16
C GLU A 301 -3.62 -6.99 16.11
N MET A 302 -3.10 -6.01 15.37
CA MET A 302 -3.83 -5.34 14.30
C MET A 302 -4.23 -6.32 13.19
N LEU A 303 -3.31 -7.21 12.77
CA LEU A 303 -3.58 -8.25 11.77
C LEU A 303 -4.70 -9.18 12.23
N VAL A 304 -4.63 -9.70 13.45
CA VAL A 304 -5.66 -10.58 14.01
C VAL A 304 -7.00 -9.85 14.06
N GLY A 305 -7.02 -8.58 14.49
CA GLY A 305 -8.22 -7.74 14.50
C GLY A 305 -8.86 -7.60 13.12
N VAL A 306 -8.06 -7.19 12.12
CA VAL A 306 -8.51 -7.01 10.73
C VAL A 306 -9.05 -8.32 10.16
N LEU A 307 -8.32 -9.43 10.30
CA LEU A 307 -8.76 -10.75 9.82
C LEU A 307 -9.95 -11.34 10.58
N THR A 308 -10.30 -10.76 11.74
CA THR A 308 -11.50 -11.15 12.49
C THR A 308 -12.73 -10.37 12.03
N CYS A 309 -12.54 -9.12 11.57
CA CYS A 309 -13.61 -8.29 11.05
C CYS A 309 -14.00 -8.60 9.60
N LEU A 310 -13.11 -9.20 8.82
CA LEU A 310 -13.29 -9.43 7.38
C LEU A 310 -13.78 -10.85 7.09
N SER A 311 -14.67 -11.00 6.11
CA SER A 311 -15.13 -12.29 5.61
C SER A 311 -14.26 -12.81 4.46
N GLY A 312 -14.33 -14.13 4.17
CA GLY A 312 -13.69 -14.74 3.00
C GLY A 312 -13.97 -13.99 1.69
N PRO A 313 -15.23 -13.66 1.35
CA PRO A 313 -15.56 -12.89 0.14
C PRO A 313 -14.93 -11.48 0.09
N ASP A 314 -14.86 -10.77 1.23
CA ASP A 314 -14.23 -9.44 1.29
C ASP A 314 -12.73 -9.52 0.91
N LEU A 315 -12.09 -10.62 1.31
CA LEU A 315 -10.68 -10.88 1.03
C LEU A 315 -10.46 -11.44 -0.38
N GLU A 316 -11.32 -12.36 -0.85
CA GLU A 316 -11.27 -12.98 -2.17
C GLU A 316 -11.40 -11.95 -3.29
N SER A 317 -12.26 -10.95 -3.11
CA SER A 317 -12.47 -9.87 -4.10
C SER A 317 -11.20 -9.07 -4.42
N ASN A 318 -10.21 -9.07 -3.53
CA ASN A 318 -8.89 -8.46 -3.73
C ASN A 318 -7.89 -9.39 -4.45
N GLY A 319 -8.28 -10.64 -4.69
CA GLY A 319 -7.55 -11.63 -5.48
C GLY A 319 -6.15 -11.92 -4.97
N GLN A 320 -5.23 -12.19 -5.90
CA GLN A 320 -3.84 -12.55 -5.60
C GLN A 320 -3.10 -11.48 -4.79
N SER A 321 -3.45 -10.20 -4.91
CA SER A 321 -2.80 -9.16 -4.12
C SER A 321 -3.00 -9.36 -2.62
N MET A 322 -4.18 -9.82 -2.19
CA MET A 322 -4.47 -10.08 -0.78
C MET A 322 -3.64 -11.25 -0.26
N ILE A 323 -3.58 -12.34 -1.03
CA ILE A 323 -2.81 -13.54 -0.70
C ILE A 323 -1.32 -13.21 -0.54
N VAL A 324 -0.74 -12.45 -1.47
CA VAL A 324 0.66 -12.02 -1.41
C VAL A 324 0.94 -11.18 -0.17
N LYS A 325 0.10 -10.16 0.10
CA LYS A 325 0.24 -9.31 1.30
C LYS A 325 0.16 -10.13 2.58
N LEU A 326 -0.85 -10.99 2.71
CA LEU A 326 -1.06 -11.80 3.91
C LEU A 326 0.09 -12.80 4.13
N ARG A 327 0.58 -13.47 3.08
CA ARG A 327 1.74 -14.35 3.18
C ARG A 327 3.00 -13.60 3.58
N GLN A 328 3.23 -12.42 3.00
CA GLN A 328 4.39 -11.60 3.33
C GLN A 328 4.34 -11.15 4.80
N VAL A 329 3.20 -10.63 5.26
CA VAL A 329 3.02 -10.26 6.67
C VAL A 329 3.18 -11.46 7.58
N ALA A 330 2.52 -12.59 7.28
CA ALA A 330 2.61 -13.80 8.10
C ALA A 330 4.06 -14.33 8.20
N SER A 331 4.84 -14.20 7.13
CA SER A 331 6.24 -14.65 7.13
C SER A 331 7.10 -13.93 8.16
N THR A 332 6.77 -12.67 8.48
CA THR A 332 7.52 -11.90 9.50
C THR A 332 7.34 -12.48 10.90
N PHE A 333 6.24 -13.21 11.14
CA PHE A 333 5.95 -13.85 12.43
C PHE A 333 6.47 -15.29 12.56
N LEU A 334 7.13 -15.85 11.53
CA LEU A 334 7.67 -17.22 11.58
C LEU A 334 8.84 -17.39 12.56
N TYR A 335 9.59 -16.31 12.79
CA TYR A 335 10.76 -16.31 13.67
C TYR A 335 10.47 -15.39 14.88
N PRO A 336 9.90 -15.93 15.97
CA PRO A 336 9.44 -15.14 17.12
C PRO A 336 10.57 -14.61 18.01
N ASP A 337 11.83 -14.85 17.66
CA ASP A 337 12.95 -14.69 18.59
C ASP A 337 13.45 -13.24 18.67
N GLY A 338 12.78 -12.45 19.50
CA GLY A 338 13.44 -11.37 20.22
C GLY A 338 14.30 -11.99 21.31
N ASN A 339 15.62 -11.86 21.23
CA ASN A 339 16.53 -12.25 22.32
C ASN A 339 16.45 -11.23 23.48
N SER A 340 15.24 -10.95 24.00
CA SER A 340 15.09 -10.14 25.19
C SER A 340 15.47 -10.98 26.41
N LYS A 341 16.12 -10.35 27.38
CA LYS A 341 16.37 -10.94 28.71
C LYS A 341 15.10 -11.06 29.54
N ASP A 342 14.01 -10.41 29.13
CA ASP A 342 12.71 -10.49 29.79
C ASP A 342 11.90 -11.71 29.28
N PRO A 343 11.67 -12.73 30.12
CA PRO A 343 10.91 -13.92 29.74
C PRO A 343 9.43 -13.62 29.44
N ASN A 344 8.82 -12.60 30.06
CA ASN A 344 7.43 -12.24 29.77
C ASN A 344 7.30 -11.65 28.37
N PHE A 345 8.26 -10.82 27.97
CA PHE A 345 8.32 -10.25 26.64
C PHE A 345 8.44 -11.33 25.55
N ASN A 346 9.32 -12.32 25.76
CA ASN A 346 9.48 -13.44 24.82
C ASN A 346 8.22 -14.30 24.74
N PHE A 347 7.54 -14.52 25.88
CA PHE A 347 6.27 -15.23 25.92
C PHE A 347 5.17 -14.49 25.12
N ILE A 348 5.00 -13.19 25.34
CA ILE A 348 3.98 -12.37 24.66
C ILE A 348 4.24 -12.37 23.15
N ASN A 349 5.48 -12.12 22.71
CA ASN A 349 5.82 -12.12 21.29
C ASN A 349 5.60 -13.48 20.63
N SER A 350 5.94 -14.57 21.32
CA SER A 350 5.69 -15.94 20.85
C SER A 350 4.19 -16.23 20.75
N PHE A 351 3.41 -15.80 21.73
CA PHE A 351 1.96 -15.96 21.74
C PHE A 351 1.29 -15.19 20.59
N VAL A 352 1.60 -13.90 20.43
CA VAL A 352 1.07 -13.06 19.35
C VAL A 352 1.47 -13.63 17.99
N SER A 353 2.72 -14.04 17.81
CA SER A 353 3.21 -14.63 16.55
C SER A 353 2.42 -15.89 16.18
N ARG A 354 2.18 -16.80 17.14
CA ARG A 354 1.36 -17.99 16.91
C ARG A 354 -0.07 -17.65 16.53
N GLN A 355 -0.70 -16.74 17.26
CA GLN A 355 -2.07 -16.33 16.97
C GLN A 355 -2.19 -15.71 15.57
N CYS A 356 -1.21 -14.90 15.16
CA CYS A 356 -1.14 -14.32 13.83
C CYS A 356 -1.03 -15.39 12.75
N LEU A 357 -0.10 -16.34 12.93
CA LEU A 357 0.12 -17.44 11.99
C LEU A 357 -1.11 -18.34 11.85
N ASP A 358 -1.73 -18.72 12.97
CA ASP A 358 -2.93 -19.56 12.97
C ASP A 358 -4.09 -18.86 12.26
N LYS A 359 -4.30 -17.58 12.55
CA LYS A 359 -5.37 -16.79 11.91
C LYS A 359 -5.11 -16.56 10.43
N ALA A 360 -3.88 -16.20 10.06
CA ALA A 360 -3.49 -16.01 8.66
C ALA A 360 -3.61 -17.31 7.86
N LEU A 361 -3.18 -18.45 8.43
CA LEU A 361 -3.29 -19.76 7.79
C LEU A 361 -4.75 -20.14 7.57
N SER A 362 -5.61 -19.95 8.58
CA SER A 362 -7.05 -20.22 8.48
C SER A 362 -7.70 -19.43 7.33
N VAL A 363 -7.39 -18.14 7.23
CA VAL A 363 -7.89 -17.27 6.16
C VAL A 363 -7.33 -17.67 4.78
N LEU A 364 -6.04 -18.00 4.69
CA LEU A 364 -5.45 -18.44 3.42
C LEU A 364 -6.09 -19.74 2.92
N ILE A 365 -6.39 -20.69 3.82
CA ILE A 365 -7.11 -21.92 3.49
C ILE A 365 -8.51 -21.61 2.98
N GLU A 366 -9.22 -20.68 3.62
CA GLU A 366 -10.55 -20.25 3.21
C GLU A 366 -10.53 -19.62 1.80
N ILE A 367 -9.61 -18.70 1.53
CA ILE A 367 -9.47 -18.05 0.22
C ILE A 367 -9.09 -19.07 -0.85
N ASP A 368 -8.11 -19.94 -0.60
CA ASP A 368 -7.68 -20.96 -1.57
C ASP A 368 -8.85 -21.92 -1.89
N TYR A 369 -9.69 -22.25 -0.91
CA TYR A 369 -10.88 -23.07 -1.13
C TYR A 369 -11.94 -22.39 -2.02
N LEU A 370 -12.14 -21.07 -1.86
CA LEU A 370 -13.05 -20.29 -2.71
C LEU A 370 -12.54 -20.22 -4.14
N VAL A 371 -11.24 -19.99 -4.34
CA VAL A 371 -10.61 -19.95 -5.68
C VAL A 371 -10.74 -21.27 -6.43
N VAL A 372 -10.73 -22.42 -5.76
CA VAL A 372 -10.87 -23.74 -6.41
C VAL A 372 -12.30 -24.04 -6.88
N LYS A 373 -13.31 -23.38 -6.29
CA LYS A 373 -14.72 -23.59 -6.63
C LYS A 373 -15.23 -22.74 -7.79
N ASN A 374 -14.56 -21.62 -8.06
CA ASN A 374 -14.87 -20.69 -9.14
C ASN A 374 -14.03 -21.00 -10.38
#